data_AF-A0A522RXN9-F1
#
_entry.id   AF-A0A522RXN9-F1
#
_cell.length_a   1.000
_cell.length_b   1.000
_cell.length_c   1.000
_cell.angle_alpha   90.00
_cell.angle_beta   90.00
_cell.angle_gamma   90.00
#
_symmetry.space_group_name_H-M   'P 1'
#
loop_
_entity.id
_entity.type
_entity.pdbx_description
1 polymer ?
#
loop_
_entity_poly.entity_id
_entity_poly.type
_entity_poly.pdbx_seq_one_letter_code
_entity_poly.pdbx_strand_id
1 'polypeptide(L)'
;MNVPASLFPHASESLHWYYPDGKPAYEVPSSDGTKMVNPDIRHARKLSLLPSVTTVMRVLAAPGLERWKREQFALSALTLTRSPNEPDEHFLRRVDEDSRAWALKRADEGTRLHKAIEQAFRGEDYDRAFADHVELVKKKLDQLPLAFVADFKTKDTLDGKLERALFYDEHVMQLAAYAKALDHVDRADLTFEQCVVGEGYAGRCDVHRRGCSVAPLVSIMIGVRPAAVAVKIWEPAEAERGWSMFEHALKLWQLKNRYAPKAMP
;
A
#
# COMPACT_ATOMS: atom_id res chain seq x y z
N MET A 1 -5.64 20.53 -36.19
CA MET A 1 -4.98 19.23 -35.91
C MET A 1 -5.56 18.72 -34.60
N ASN A 2 -6.30 17.60 -34.64
CA ASN A 2 -6.80 16.94 -33.44
C ASN A 2 -5.60 16.35 -32.69
N VAL A 3 -5.33 16.83 -31.48
CA VAL A 3 -4.40 16.17 -30.56
C VAL A 3 -5.06 14.86 -30.13
N PRO A 4 -4.49 13.68 -30.43
CA PRO A 4 -5.09 12.43 -30.02
C PRO A 4 -5.14 12.36 -28.48
N ALA A 5 -6.24 11.82 -27.97
CA ALA A 5 -6.40 11.53 -26.55
C ALA A 5 -5.23 10.67 -26.06
N SER A 6 -4.51 11.17 -25.04
CA SER A 6 -3.44 10.51 -24.27
C SER A 6 -2.58 9.48 -25.03
N LEU A 7 -1.37 9.87 -25.42
CA LEU A 7 -0.33 8.99 -26.00
C LEU A 7 0.08 7.81 -25.09
N PHE A 8 -0.34 7.82 -23.82
CA PHE A 8 0.01 6.81 -22.85
C PHE A 8 -1.25 6.06 -22.41
N PRO A 9 -1.37 4.74 -22.66
CA PRO A 9 -2.42 3.94 -22.05
C PRO A 9 -2.24 3.97 -20.53
N HIS A 10 -3.28 4.40 -19.82
CA HIS A 10 -3.31 4.26 -18.37
C HIS A 10 -3.46 2.77 -18.04
N ALA A 11 -2.40 2.16 -17.52
CA ALA A 11 -2.54 0.88 -16.83
C ALA A 11 -3.55 1.10 -15.68
N SER A 12 -4.69 0.42 -15.73
CA SER A 12 -5.68 0.51 -14.67
C SER A 12 -5.13 -0.23 -13.45
N GLU A 13 -4.47 0.48 -12.54
CA GLU A 13 -4.15 -0.07 -11.23
C GLU A 13 -5.46 -0.43 -10.52
N SER A 14 -5.69 -1.71 -10.24
CA SER A 14 -6.90 -2.22 -9.61
C SER A 14 -7.18 -1.48 -8.30
N LEU A 15 -8.41 -0.98 -8.16
CA LEU A 15 -8.90 -0.45 -6.90
C LEU A 15 -9.38 -1.62 -6.04
N HIS A 16 -8.98 -1.66 -4.77
CA HIS A 16 -9.47 -2.67 -3.84
C HIS A 16 -10.79 -2.19 -3.20
N TRP A 17 -11.74 -3.12 -3.11
CA TRP A 17 -13.09 -2.91 -2.60
C TRP A 17 -13.42 -4.00 -1.59
N TYR A 18 -14.31 -3.68 -0.66
CA TYR A 18 -14.78 -4.60 0.37
C TYR A 18 -16.30 -4.61 0.43
N TYR A 19 -16.87 -5.76 0.73
CA TYR A 19 -18.27 -5.83 1.14
C TYR A 19 -18.44 -5.21 2.53
N PRO A 20 -19.66 -4.79 2.92
CA PRO A 20 -19.89 -4.23 4.26
C PRO A 20 -19.58 -5.20 5.42
N ASP A 21 -19.49 -6.51 5.14
CA ASP A 21 -19.07 -7.53 6.11
C ASP A 21 -17.54 -7.67 6.21
N GLY A 22 -16.78 -6.79 5.56
CA GLY A 22 -15.31 -6.78 5.60
C GLY A 22 -14.64 -7.71 4.59
N LYS A 23 -15.39 -8.55 3.87
CA LYS A 23 -14.78 -9.47 2.89
C LYS A 23 -14.26 -8.72 1.67
N PRO A 24 -13.07 -9.09 1.16
CA PRO A 24 -12.53 -8.47 -0.04
C PRO A 24 -13.40 -8.83 -1.26
N ALA A 25 -13.69 -7.83 -2.09
CA ALA A 25 -14.35 -7.99 -3.37
C ALA A 25 -13.29 -7.92 -4.49
N TYR A 26 -12.53 -9.00 -4.67
CA TYR A 26 -11.49 -9.05 -5.72
C TYR A 26 -12.10 -9.08 -7.12
N GLU A 27 -13.19 -9.80 -7.28
CA GLU A 27 -13.91 -9.91 -8.54
C GLU A 27 -15.42 -9.78 -8.32
N VAL A 28 -16.09 -9.18 -9.29
CA VAL A 28 -17.55 -9.05 -9.33
C VAL A 28 -18.06 -9.43 -10.71
N PRO A 29 -19.32 -9.89 -10.83
CA PRO A 29 -19.92 -10.11 -12.13
C PRO A 29 -19.92 -8.83 -12.97
N SER A 30 -19.58 -8.95 -14.25
CA SER A 30 -19.69 -7.87 -15.22
C SER A 30 -21.13 -7.34 -15.32
N SER A 31 -21.31 -6.17 -15.93
CA SER A 31 -22.65 -5.56 -16.07
C SER A 31 -23.67 -6.46 -16.77
N ASP A 32 -23.20 -7.32 -17.68
CA ASP A 32 -23.95 -8.33 -18.43
C ASP A 32 -23.90 -9.74 -17.79
N GLY A 33 -23.14 -9.93 -16.71
CA GLY A 33 -23.04 -11.18 -15.95
C GLY A 33 -22.26 -12.30 -16.64
N THR A 34 -21.60 -12.02 -17.76
CA THR A 34 -20.93 -13.04 -18.59
C THR A 34 -19.54 -13.44 -18.07
N LYS A 35 -18.89 -12.56 -17.31
CA LYS A 35 -17.54 -12.80 -16.76
C LYS A 35 -17.34 -12.11 -15.43
N MET A 36 -16.32 -12.57 -14.71
CA MET A 36 -15.82 -11.89 -13.51
C MET A 36 -14.84 -10.78 -13.91
N VAL A 37 -14.96 -9.63 -13.27
CA VAL A 37 -14.13 -8.44 -13.53
C VAL A 37 -13.69 -7.80 -12.22
N ASN A 38 -12.57 -7.07 -12.26
CA ASN A 38 -12.16 -6.22 -11.15
C ASN A 38 -13.22 -5.13 -10.90
N PRO A 39 -13.69 -4.94 -9.65
CA PRO A 39 -14.70 -3.95 -9.35
C PRO A 39 -14.19 -2.52 -9.56
N ASP A 40 -15.10 -1.66 -10.01
CA ASP A 40 -14.91 -0.22 -10.12
C ASP A 40 -15.98 0.53 -9.31
N ILE A 41 -15.96 1.86 -9.36
CA ILE A 41 -16.94 2.70 -8.65
C ILE A 41 -18.40 2.45 -9.08
N ARG A 42 -18.64 1.96 -10.31
CA ARG A 42 -19.98 1.66 -10.81
C ARG A 42 -20.51 0.38 -10.16
N HIS A 43 -19.67 -0.65 -10.09
CA HIS A 43 -19.97 -1.87 -9.34
C HIS A 43 -20.17 -1.56 -7.85
N ALA A 44 -19.30 -0.73 -7.27
CA ALA A 44 -19.40 -0.33 -5.87
C ALA A 44 -20.75 0.31 -5.54
N ARG A 45 -21.24 1.22 -6.37
CA ARG A 45 -22.58 1.83 -6.20
C ARG A 45 -23.72 0.80 -6.25
N LYS A 46 -23.62 -0.21 -7.12
CA LYS A 46 -24.65 -1.25 -7.28
C LYS A 46 -24.65 -2.23 -6.11
N LEU A 47 -23.47 -2.59 -5.62
CA LEU A 47 -23.26 -3.63 -4.62
C LEU A 47 -23.01 -3.07 -3.21
N SER A 48 -23.07 -1.75 -3.04
CA SER A 48 -22.73 -1.04 -1.79
C SER A 48 -21.33 -1.38 -1.25
N LEU A 49 -20.35 -1.52 -2.14
CA LEU A 49 -18.96 -1.84 -1.73
C LEU A 49 -18.28 -0.63 -1.08
N LEU A 50 -17.49 -0.91 -0.06
CA LEU A 50 -16.64 0.05 0.64
C LEU A 50 -15.28 0.16 -0.07
N PRO A 51 -14.75 1.38 -0.29
CA PRO A 51 -13.40 1.54 -0.84
C PRO A 51 -12.34 1.13 0.17
N SER A 52 -11.22 0.58 -0.29
CA SER A 52 -10.04 0.40 0.56
C SER A 52 -9.44 1.73 1.03
N VAL A 53 -8.66 1.68 2.11
CA VAL A 53 -7.89 2.83 2.62
C VAL A 53 -7.01 3.43 1.51
N THR A 54 -6.29 2.59 0.76
CA THR A 54 -5.46 3.02 -0.37
C THR A 54 -6.28 3.67 -1.49
N THR A 55 -7.47 3.13 -1.79
CA THR A 55 -8.40 3.71 -2.78
C THR A 55 -8.83 5.12 -2.38
N VAL A 56 -9.09 5.35 -1.09
CA VAL A 56 -9.41 6.67 -0.55
C VAL A 56 -8.22 7.60 -0.67
N MET A 57 -7.04 7.18 -0.22
CA MET A 57 -5.82 7.99 -0.20
C MET A 57 -5.36 8.46 -1.60
N ARG A 58 -5.73 7.77 -2.67
CA ARG A 58 -5.45 8.18 -4.06
C ARG A 58 -6.04 9.54 -4.47
N VAL A 59 -6.92 10.15 -3.66
CA VAL A 59 -7.34 11.55 -3.89
C VAL A 59 -6.27 12.57 -3.53
N LEU A 60 -5.32 12.19 -2.70
CA LEU A 60 -4.21 13.04 -2.29
C LEU A 60 -3.14 13.08 -3.38
N ALA A 61 -2.47 14.22 -3.49
CA ALA A 61 -1.34 14.36 -4.40
C ALA A 61 -0.16 13.54 -3.91
N ALA A 62 0.59 12.90 -4.83
CA ALA A 62 1.81 12.15 -4.53
C ALA A 62 3.04 12.83 -5.15
N PRO A 63 3.40 14.07 -4.74
CA PRO A 63 4.41 14.89 -5.43
C PRO A 63 5.80 14.24 -5.48
N GLY A 64 6.17 13.48 -4.44
CA GLY A 64 7.44 12.74 -4.41
C GLY A 64 7.51 11.64 -5.47
N LEU A 65 6.44 10.88 -5.64
CA LEU A 65 6.33 9.85 -6.68
C LEU A 65 6.34 10.49 -8.08
N GLU A 66 5.60 11.59 -8.26
CA GLU A 66 5.57 12.31 -9.54
C GLU A 66 6.94 12.92 -9.89
N ARG A 67 7.67 13.43 -8.90
CA ARG A 67 9.06 13.89 -9.08
C ARG A 67 9.96 12.73 -9.49
N TRP A 68 9.88 11.59 -8.81
CA TRP A 68 10.68 10.41 -9.12
C TRP A 68 10.41 9.88 -10.54
N LYS A 69 9.14 9.77 -10.96
CA LYS A 69 8.78 9.36 -12.33
C LYS A 69 9.41 10.27 -13.39
N ARG A 70 9.38 11.59 -13.17
CA ARG A 70 10.04 12.55 -14.07
C ARG A 70 11.55 12.38 -14.12
N GLU A 71 12.20 12.12 -12.97
CA GLU A 71 13.64 11.84 -12.93
C GLU A 71 13.98 10.57 -13.70
N GLN A 72 13.21 9.49 -13.53
CA GLN A 72 13.44 8.25 -14.29
C GLN A 72 13.25 8.47 -15.79
N PHE A 73 12.20 9.16 -16.20
CA PHE A 73 11.96 9.50 -17.61
C PHE A 73 13.13 10.30 -18.20
N ALA A 74 13.61 11.32 -17.48
CA ALA A 74 14.75 12.13 -17.92
C ALA A 74 16.03 11.31 -18.03
N LEU A 75 16.31 10.40 -17.08
CA LEU A 75 17.47 9.52 -17.15
C LEU A 75 17.38 8.56 -18.35
N SER A 76 16.23 7.94 -18.59
CA SER A 76 16.01 7.09 -19.77
C SER A 76 16.18 7.85 -21.08
N ALA A 77 15.74 9.12 -21.13
CA ALA A 77 15.95 9.99 -22.29
C ALA A 77 17.44 10.29 -22.55
N LEU A 78 18.26 10.36 -21.50
CA LEU A 78 19.69 10.62 -21.59
C LEU A 78 20.51 9.37 -21.97
N THR A 79 20.01 8.17 -21.65
CA THR A 79 20.74 6.91 -21.86
C THR A 79 20.36 6.19 -23.15
N LEU A 80 19.13 6.35 -23.63
CA LEU A 80 18.68 5.69 -24.86
C LEU A 80 19.23 6.36 -26.10
N THR A 81 19.94 5.59 -26.93
CA THR A 81 20.36 6.04 -28.25
C THR A 81 19.17 6.02 -29.22
N ARG A 82 18.96 7.16 -29.88
CA ARG A 82 17.98 7.31 -30.95
C ARG A 82 18.46 6.62 -32.22
N SER A 83 17.58 5.87 -32.88
CA SER A 83 17.92 5.21 -34.15
C SER A 83 17.95 6.21 -35.31
N PRO A 84 18.74 5.96 -36.37
CA PRO A 84 18.72 6.79 -37.57
C PRO A 84 17.28 6.88 -38.13
N ASN A 85 16.81 8.10 -38.38
CA ASN A 85 15.46 8.40 -38.87
C ASN A 85 14.30 7.92 -37.97
N GLU A 86 14.53 7.65 -36.68
CA GLU A 86 13.46 7.33 -35.73
C GLU A 86 12.57 8.55 -35.51
N PRO A 87 11.23 8.45 -35.71
CA PRO A 87 10.32 9.53 -35.38
C PRO A 87 10.32 9.87 -33.88
N ASP A 88 10.10 11.15 -33.54
CA ASP A 88 10.07 11.61 -32.13
C ASP A 88 9.10 10.78 -31.27
N GLU A 89 7.92 10.46 -31.81
CA GLU A 89 6.90 9.69 -31.10
C GLU A 89 7.38 8.28 -30.73
N HIS A 90 8.06 7.59 -31.64
CA HIS A 90 8.61 6.26 -31.41
C HIS A 90 9.73 6.30 -30.36
N PHE A 91 10.61 7.30 -30.45
CA PHE A 91 11.67 7.50 -29.46
C PHE A 91 11.09 7.78 -28.06
N LEU A 92 10.12 8.69 -27.96
CA LEU A 92 9.46 9.02 -26.69
C LEU A 92 8.73 7.81 -26.07
N ARG A 93 8.12 6.96 -26.90
CA ARG A 93 7.49 5.71 -26.42
C ARG A 93 8.51 4.76 -25.79
N ARG A 94 9.66 4.57 -26.44
CA ARG A 94 10.75 3.75 -25.88
C ARG A 94 11.31 4.35 -24.59
N VAL A 95 11.45 5.66 -24.50
CA VAL A 95 11.86 6.35 -23.26
C VAL A 95 10.87 6.09 -22.13
N ASP A 96 9.57 6.22 -22.41
CA ASP A 96 8.52 5.93 -21.43
C ASP A 96 8.57 4.45 -20.99
N GLU A 97 8.67 3.51 -21.94
CA GLU A 97 8.78 2.07 -21.67
C GLU A 97 10.02 1.72 -20.82
N ASP A 98 11.20 2.25 -21.17
CA ASP A 98 12.44 2.04 -20.42
C ASP A 98 12.36 2.62 -19.00
N SER A 99 11.82 3.84 -18.87
CA SER A 99 11.67 4.50 -17.56
C SER A 99 10.76 3.71 -16.60
N ARG A 100 9.81 2.95 -17.16
CA ARG A 100 8.89 2.08 -16.41
C ARG A 100 9.45 0.69 -16.17
N ALA A 101 10.30 0.17 -17.04
CA ALA A 101 10.85 -1.18 -16.90
C ALA A 101 11.61 -1.36 -15.57
N TRP A 102 12.34 -0.32 -15.13
CA TRP A 102 12.99 -0.30 -13.83
C TRP A 102 12.00 -0.25 -12.67
N ALA A 103 10.91 0.51 -12.81
CA ALA A 103 9.84 0.60 -11.82
C ALA A 103 9.16 -0.76 -11.61
N LEU A 104 8.83 -1.44 -12.70
CA LEU A 104 8.15 -2.73 -12.68
C LEU A 104 9.01 -3.81 -12.02
N LYS A 105 10.28 -3.95 -12.42
CA LYS A 105 11.19 -4.92 -11.80
C LYS A 105 11.35 -4.71 -10.30
N ARG A 106 11.41 -3.44 -9.85
CA ARG A 106 11.49 -3.11 -8.42
C ARG A 106 10.19 -3.37 -7.68
N ALA A 107 9.04 -3.11 -8.30
CA ALA A 107 7.74 -3.42 -7.73
C ALA A 107 7.54 -4.93 -7.57
N ASP A 108 7.96 -5.72 -8.55
CA ASP A 108 7.93 -7.19 -8.50
C ASP A 108 8.81 -7.73 -7.38
N GLU A 109 10.03 -7.20 -7.23
CA GLU A 109 10.95 -7.61 -6.18
C GLU A 109 10.43 -7.23 -4.79
N GLY A 110 9.90 -6.02 -4.63
CA GLY A 110 9.23 -5.58 -3.40
C GLY A 110 8.02 -6.46 -3.05
N THR A 111 7.21 -6.82 -4.04
CA THR A 111 6.05 -7.72 -3.88
C THR A 111 6.47 -9.12 -3.45
N ARG A 112 7.54 -9.66 -4.05
CA ARG A 112 8.11 -10.95 -3.65
C ARG A 112 8.65 -10.93 -2.23
N LEU A 113 9.33 -9.86 -1.83
CA LEU A 113 9.83 -9.67 -0.48
C LEU A 113 8.68 -9.58 0.53
N HIS A 114 7.65 -8.78 0.24
CA HIS A 114 6.42 -8.71 1.04
C HIS A 114 5.79 -10.08 1.26
N LYS A 115 5.61 -10.83 0.16
CA LYS A 115 5.05 -12.18 0.20
C LYS A 115 5.93 -13.13 1.02
N ALA A 116 7.25 -13.06 0.88
CA ALA A 116 8.16 -13.93 1.62
C ALA A 116 8.08 -13.67 3.14
N ILE A 117 7.99 -12.40 3.53
CA ILE A 117 7.81 -12.01 4.93
C ILE A 117 6.45 -12.53 5.43
N GLU A 118 5.37 -12.32 4.68
CA GLU A 118 4.02 -12.83 5.02
C GLU A 118 4.01 -14.33 5.26
N GLN A 119 4.51 -15.10 4.30
CA GLN A 119 4.60 -16.56 4.38
C GLN A 119 5.43 -16.99 5.60
N ALA A 120 6.56 -16.34 5.86
CA ALA A 120 7.41 -16.64 7.00
C ALA A 120 6.73 -16.42 8.36
N PHE A 121 5.78 -15.48 8.45
CA PHE A 121 4.98 -15.24 9.66
C PHE A 121 3.78 -16.18 9.79
N ARG A 122 3.25 -16.70 8.67
CA ARG A 122 2.25 -17.79 8.68
C ARG A 122 2.84 -19.16 8.96
N GLY A 123 4.17 -19.28 9.04
CA GLY A 123 4.85 -20.58 9.17
C GLY A 123 4.83 -21.39 7.87
N GLU A 124 4.57 -20.73 6.73
CA GLU A 124 4.60 -21.31 5.39
C GLU A 124 6.03 -21.28 4.82
N ASP A 125 6.27 -22.05 3.76
CA ASP A 125 7.52 -21.94 3.01
C ASP A 125 7.56 -20.65 2.20
N TYR A 126 8.74 -20.05 2.14
CA TYR A 126 8.97 -18.75 1.49
C TYR A 126 10.29 -18.74 0.74
N ASP A 127 10.43 -17.79 -0.17
CA ASP A 127 11.65 -17.63 -0.99
C ASP A 127 12.87 -17.31 -0.10
N ARG A 128 13.79 -18.27 -0.01
CA ARG A 128 14.99 -18.20 0.84
C ARG A 128 15.99 -17.13 0.39
N ALA A 129 15.83 -16.57 -0.81
CA ALA A 129 16.58 -15.38 -1.22
C ALA A 129 16.35 -14.19 -0.28
N PHE A 130 15.24 -14.17 0.46
CA PHE A 130 14.89 -13.12 1.43
C PHE A 130 15.06 -13.56 2.89
N ALA A 131 15.81 -14.65 3.17
CA ALA A 131 16.00 -15.15 4.53
C ALA A 131 16.58 -14.10 5.48
N ASP A 132 17.61 -13.36 5.02
CA ASP A 132 18.22 -12.28 5.80
C ASP A 132 17.19 -11.16 6.13
N HIS A 133 16.35 -10.77 5.16
CA HIS A 133 15.30 -9.78 5.38
C HIS A 133 14.28 -10.27 6.42
N VAL A 134 13.83 -11.53 6.30
CA VAL A 134 12.90 -12.14 7.25
C VAL A 134 13.48 -12.18 8.65
N GLU A 135 14.74 -12.58 8.81
CA GLU A 135 15.42 -12.62 10.11
C GLU A 135 15.55 -11.22 10.73
N LEU A 136 15.96 -10.23 9.93
CA LEU A 136 16.06 -8.84 10.37
C LEU A 136 14.71 -8.28 10.81
N VAL A 137 13.63 -8.57 10.05
CA VAL A 137 12.27 -8.14 10.40
C VAL A 137 11.83 -8.79 11.71
N LYS A 138 11.98 -10.12 11.86
CA LYS A 138 11.65 -10.83 13.11
C LYS A 138 12.38 -10.23 14.31
N LYS A 139 13.70 -10.04 14.19
CA LYS A 139 14.52 -9.40 15.23
C LYS A 139 14.04 -8.00 15.60
N LYS A 140 13.50 -7.22 14.66
CA LYS A 140 12.93 -5.91 14.95
C LYS A 140 11.55 -5.96 15.58
N LEU A 141 10.71 -6.91 15.18
CA LEU A 141 9.41 -7.11 15.82
C LEU A 141 9.53 -7.56 17.28
N ASP A 142 10.54 -8.38 17.61
CA ASP A 142 10.80 -8.80 19.00
C ASP A 142 11.14 -7.62 19.95
N GLN A 143 11.48 -6.46 19.39
CA GLN A 143 11.78 -5.23 20.15
C GLN A 143 10.54 -4.34 20.36
N LEU A 144 9.41 -4.70 19.75
CA LEU A 144 8.17 -3.93 19.82
C LEU A 144 7.28 -4.35 20.99
N PRO A 145 6.30 -3.50 21.38
CA PRO A 145 5.28 -3.87 22.35
C PRO A 145 4.55 -5.17 21.95
N LEU A 146 3.94 -5.83 22.93
CA LEU A 146 3.26 -7.11 22.72
C LEU A 146 2.13 -7.05 21.68
N ALA A 147 1.46 -5.90 21.59
CA ALA A 147 0.43 -5.63 20.60
C ALA A 147 0.70 -4.29 19.93
N PHE A 148 0.54 -4.27 18.61
CA PHE A 148 0.70 -3.11 17.74
C PHE A 148 -0.08 -3.35 16.44
N VAL A 149 -0.33 -2.28 15.70
CA VAL A 149 -0.78 -2.33 14.30
C VAL A 149 0.39 -1.94 13.42
N ALA A 150 0.79 -2.81 12.50
CA ALA A 150 1.91 -2.56 11.62
C ALA A 150 1.56 -2.57 10.14
N ASP A 151 2.29 -1.75 9.39
CA ASP A 151 2.28 -1.73 7.93
C ASP A 151 3.73 -1.85 7.46
N PHE A 152 3.96 -2.82 6.58
CA PHE A 152 5.26 -3.07 5.98
C PHE A 152 5.37 -2.26 4.70
N LYS A 153 6.54 -1.70 4.44
CA LYS A 153 6.84 -0.97 3.20
C LYS A 153 8.22 -1.35 2.72
N THR A 154 8.40 -1.54 1.42
CA THR A 154 9.71 -1.80 0.82
C THR A 154 10.28 -0.57 0.12
N LYS A 155 11.60 -0.40 0.21
CA LYS A 155 12.36 0.61 -0.52
C LYS A 155 13.65 -0.01 -1.04
N ASP A 156 14.11 0.43 -2.22
CA ASP A 156 15.29 -0.18 -2.86
C ASP A 156 16.52 -0.17 -1.95
N THR A 157 16.79 0.96 -1.29
CA THR A 157 17.85 1.10 -0.28
C THR A 157 17.42 2.03 0.85
N LEU A 158 17.92 1.79 2.07
CA LEU A 158 17.79 2.68 3.21
C LEU A 158 19.07 3.48 3.49
N ASP A 159 20.15 3.21 2.78
CA ASP A 159 21.47 3.77 3.09
C ASP A 159 21.50 5.30 2.96
N GLY A 160 22.08 5.95 3.97
CA GLY A 160 22.21 7.40 4.04
C GLY A 160 20.88 8.16 4.18
N LYS A 161 19.75 7.49 4.38
CA LYS A 161 18.43 8.13 4.50
C LYS A 161 18.11 8.43 5.96
N LEU A 162 17.76 9.68 6.21
CA LEU A 162 17.18 10.11 7.48
C LEU A 162 15.75 9.55 7.63
N GLU A 163 15.30 9.37 8.86
CA GLU A 163 13.95 8.87 9.19
C GLU A 163 12.82 9.64 8.48
N ARG A 164 12.89 10.97 8.45
CA ARG A 164 11.95 11.85 7.72
C ARG A 164 11.89 11.61 6.20
N ALA A 165 12.91 10.97 5.64
CA ALA A 165 12.97 10.58 4.23
C ALA A 165 12.54 9.12 4.01
N LEU A 166 12.15 8.42 5.08
CA LEU A 166 11.65 7.05 5.07
C LEU A 166 10.16 7.01 5.42
N PHE A 167 9.70 7.78 6.40
CA PHE A 167 8.33 7.75 6.89
C PHE A 167 7.59 9.05 6.58
N TYR A 168 6.42 8.93 5.93
CA TYR A 168 5.60 10.05 5.49
C TYR A 168 4.26 10.06 6.21
N ASP A 169 3.55 11.19 6.18
CA ASP A 169 2.25 11.34 6.84
C ASP A 169 1.20 10.34 6.29
N GLU A 170 1.33 9.94 5.02
CA GLU A 170 0.49 8.91 4.41
C GLU A 170 0.60 7.56 5.12
N HIS A 171 1.76 7.23 5.71
CA HIS A 171 1.95 5.97 6.41
C HIS A 171 1.15 5.94 7.73
N VAL A 172 1.19 7.03 8.52
CA VAL A 172 0.40 7.10 9.75
C VAL A 172 -1.08 7.27 9.46
N MET A 173 -1.44 7.98 8.38
CA MET A 173 -2.81 8.09 7.90
C MET A 173 -3.39 6.71 7.53
N GLN A 174 -2.61 5.89 6.82
CA GLN A 174 -3.00 4.52 6.46
C GLN A 174 -3.18 3.64 7.71
N LEU A 175 -2.19 3.65 8.61
CA LEU A 175 -2.21 2.87 9.85
C LEU A 175 -3.35 3.28 10.80
N ALA A 176 -3.62 4.57 10.92
CA ALA A 176 -4.70 5.08 11.76
C ALA A 176 -6.08 4.66 11.23
N ALA A 177 -6.24 4.65 9.90
CA ALA A 177 -7.45 4.13 9.27
C ALA A 177 -7.61 2.61 9.49
N TYR A 178 -6.53 1.84 9.39
CA TYR A 178 -6.55 0.42 9.72
C TYR A 178 -6.89 0.18 11.19
N ALA A 179 -6.26 0.90 12.12
CA ALA A 179 -6.57 0.76 13.54
C ALA A 179 -8.04 1.02 13.86
N LYS A 180 -8.66 2.04 13.24
CA LYS A 180 -10.10 2.28 13.38
C LYS A 180 -10.97 1.20 12.74
N ALA A 181 -10.54 0.61 11.63
CA ALA A 181 -11.25 -0.53 11.05
C ALA A 181 -11.15 -1.78 11.94
N LEU A 182 -10.00 -1.99 12.60
CA LEU A 182 -9.75 -3.13 13.48
C LEU A 182 -10.59 -3.12 14.76
N ASP A 183 -11.09 -1.95 15.20
CA ASP A 183 -12.09 -1.85 16.29
C ASP A 183 -13.41 -2.57 15.95
N HIS A 184 -13.64 -2.92 14.67
CA HIS A 184 -14.89 -3.47 14.15
C HIS A 184 -14.74 -4.84 13.45
N VAL A 185 -13.56 -5.47 13.49
CA VAL A 185 -13.27 -6.73 12.79
C VAL A 185 -12.79 -7.79 13.78
N ASP A 186 -13.24 -9.04 13.62
CA ASP A 186 -12.72 -10.17 14.39
C ASP A 186 -11.25 -10.42 14.00
N ARG A 187 -10.38 -10.58 14.99
CA ARG A 187 -8.92 -10.71 14.78
C ARG A 187 -8.55 -11.93 13.94
N ALA A 188 -9.43 -12.93 13.87
CA ALA A 188 -9.25 -14.12 13.03
C ALA A 188 -9.29 -13.83 11.52
N ASP A 189 -9.87 -12.70 11.10
CA ASP A 189 -10.07 -12.35 9.67
C ASP A 189 -9.03 -11.34 9.13
N LEU A 190 -8.00 -11.04 9.92
CA LEU A 190 -7.00 -10.03 9.54
C LEU A 190 -6.01 -10.55 8.49
N THR A 191 -5.83 -9.74 7.44
CA THR A 191 -4.77 -9.99 6.46
C THR A 191 -3.40 -9.66 7.04
N PHE A 192 -2.33 -10.22 6.46
CA PHE A 192 -0.95 -9.93 6.88
C PHE A 192 -0.58 -8.44 6.75
N GLU A 193 -1.17 -7.74 5.77
CA GLU A 193 -1.02 -6.28 5.60
C GLU A 193 -1.69 -5.47 6.73
N GLN A 194 -2.56 -6.08 7.54
CA GLN A 194 -3.33 -5.47 8.62
C GLN A 194 -2.91 -6.00 10.00
N CYS A 195 -1.66 -6.44 10.15
CA CYS A 195 -1.23 -7.27 11.26
C CYS A 195 -1.46 -6.60 12.64
N VAL A 196 -2.29 -7.26 13.46
CA VAL A 196 -2.37 -7.12 14.92
C VAL A 196 -1.56 -8.27 15.52
N VAL A 197 -0.45 -7.99 16.20
CA VAL A 197 0.30 -9.05 16.88
C VAL A 197 -0.39 -9.47 18.17
N GLY A 198 -0.55 -10.79 18.25
CA GLY A 198 -1.25 -11.60 19.23
C GLY A 198 -2.16 -12.53 18.44
N GLU A 199 -1.64 -13.55 17.73
CA GLU A 199 -1.76 -14.91 18.27
C GLU A 199 -0.62 -15.97 18.06
N GLY A 200 0.62 -15.57 17.72
CA GLY A 200 1.83 -16.40 17.98
C GLY A 200 2.48 -16.05 19.34
N TYR A 201 2.27 -14.78 19.72
CA TYR A 201 2.14 -14.24 21.07
C TYR A 201 0.66 -14.30 21.53
N ALA A 202 -0.05 -15.38 21.16
CA ALA A 202 -1.49 -15.68 21.39
C ALA A 202 -1.99 -15.64 22.79
N GLY A 203 -1.18 -16.09 23.72
CA GLY A 203 -1.72 -16.43 25.03
C GLY A 203 -2.01 -15.21 25.91
N ARG A 204 -1.79 -13.97 25.47
CA ARG A 204 -1.57 -12.88 26.44
C ARG A 204 -1.99 -11.46 26.08
N CYS A 205 -2.86 -11.24 25.09
CA CYS A 205 -3.36 -9.89 24.84
C CYS A 205 -4.86 -9.73 25.12
N ASP A 206 -5.18 -9.72 26.42
CA ASP A 206 -6.47 -9.26 26.94
C ASP A 206 -6.45 -7.72 27.01
N VAL A 207 -6.49 -7.06 25.83
CA VAL A 207 -6.42 -5.59 25.68
C VAL A 207 -7.53 -4.89 26.48
N HIS A 208 -8.66 -5.55 26.67
CA HIS A 208 -9.79 -5.01 27.41
C HIS A 208 -9.65 -5.08 28.94
N ARG A 209 -8.77 -5.93 29.50
CA ARG A 209 -8.68 -6.10 30.96
C ARG A 209 -7.67 -5.17 31.65
N ARG A 210 -6.91 -4.34 30.91
CA ARG A 210 -5.86 -3.47 31.49
C ARG A 210 -5.82 -2.03 30.94
N GLY A 211 -6.97 -1.45 30.55
CA GLY A 211 -7.04 0.01 30.29
C GLY A 211 -6.00 0.57 29.31
N CYS A 212 -5.47 -0.25 28.40
CA CYS A 212 -4.46 0.16 27.43
C CYS A 212 -5.21 0.73 26.22
N SER A 213 -5.24 2.05 26.10
CA SER A 213 -6.28 2.74 25.33
C SER A 213 -6.14 2.70 23.81
N VAL A 214 -4.99 2.31 23.22
CA VAL A 214 -4.89 2.04 21.78
C VAL A 214 -3.60 1.25 21.51
N ALA A 215 -3.63 0.27 20.61
CA ALA A 215 -2.39 -0.38 20.16
C ALA A 215 -1.51 0.63 19.40
N PRO A 216 -0.19 0.71 19.66
CA PRO A 216 0.70 1.62 18.95
C PRO A 216 0.72 1.32 17.44
N LEU A 217 0.80 2.39 16.64
CA LEU A 217 0.91 2.29 15.19
C LEU A 217 2.39 2.25 14.80
N VAL A 218 2.76 1.29 13.96
CA VAL A 218 4.15 1.03 13.60
C VAL A 218 4.33 0.94 12.09
N SER A 219 5.20 1.77 11.53
CA SER A 219 5.64 1.61 10.15
C SER A 219 6.97 0.87 10.11
N ILE A 220 7.03 -0.19 9.29
CA ILE A 220 8.24 -1.00 9.12
C ILE A 220 8.73 -0.82 7.69
N MET A 221 9.86 -0.16 7.54
CA MET A 221 10.51 0.09 6.26
C MET A 221 11.62 -0.92 6.02
N ILE A 222 11.55 -1.66 4.92
CA ILE A 222 12.49 -2.72 4.57
C ILE A 222 13.29 -2.30 3.33
N GLY A 223 14.60 -2.27 3.47
CA GLY A 223 15.57 -2.09 2.40
C GLY A 223 15.74 -3.38 1.62
N VAL A 224 15.55 -3.33 0.30
CA VAL A 224 15.75 -4.50 -0.57
C VAL A 224 17.24 -4.78 -0.71
N ARG A 225 18.06 -3.75 -0.98
CA ARG A 225 19.52 -3.86 -1.20
C ARG A 225 20.28 -2.65 -0.62
N PRO A 226 21.16 -2.84 0.38
CA PRO A 226 21.32 -4.05 1.18
C PRO A 226 20.07 -4.35 2.02
N ALA A 227 19.97 -5.58 2.54
CA ALA A 227 18.93 -5.94 3.50
C ALA A 227 19.05 -5.06 4.75
N ALA A 228 18.01 -4.27 5.02
CA ALA A 228 17.97 -3.35 6.14
C ALA A 228 16.53 -3.17 6.62
N VAL A 229 16.34 -2.85 7.91
CA VAL A 229 15.02 -2.58 8.48
C VAL A 229 15.10 -1.32 9.33
N ALA A 230 14.22 -0.37 9.03
CA ALA A 230 13.96 0.80 9.86
C ALA A 230 12.52 0.72 10.39
N VAL A 231 12.31 1.14 11.63
CA VAL A 231 11.01 1.09 12.29
C VAL A 231 10.69 2.47 12.83
N LYS A 232 9.46 2.93 12.61
CA LYS A 232 8.90 4.11 13.27
C LYS A 232 7.68 3.70 14.07
N ILE A 233 7.71 4.00 15.37
CA ILE A 233 6.53 3.97 16.24
C ILE A 233 5.95 5.38 16.23
N TRP A 234 4.67 5.51 15.88
CA TRP A 234 4.01 6.80 15.82
C TRP A 234 3.48 7.22 17.18
N GLU A 235 3.70 8.48 17.54
CA GLU A 235 3.17 9.04 18.78
C GLU A 235 1.63 9.12 18.73
N PRO A 236 0.93 9.05 19.88
CA PRO A 236 -0.54 9.14 19.90
C PRO A 236 -1.09 10.38 19.18
N ALA A 237 -0.42 11.53 19.32
CA ALA A 237 -0.82 12.76 18.63
C ALA A 237 -0.62 12.68 17.10
N GLU A 238 0.41 11.95 16.63
CA GLU A 238 0.59 11.69 15.19
C GLU A 238 -0.47 10.73 14.66
N ALA A 239 -0.87 9.72 15.45
CA ALA A 239 -1.94 8.79 15.10
C ALA A 239 -3.30 9.49 14.99
N GLU A 240 -3.64 10.35 15.96
CA GLU A 240 -4.85 11.18 15.92
C GLU A 240 -4.85 12.12 14.71
N ARG A 241 -3.72 12.76 14.43
CA ARG A 241 -3.54 13.58 13.23
C ARG A 241 -3.74 12.76 11.96
N GLY A 242 -3.13 11.58 11.88
CA GLY A 242 -3.25 10.66 10.75
C GLY A 242 -4.71 10.24 10.50
N TRP A 243 -5.46 9.92 11.55
CA TRP A 243 -6.89 9.64 11.45
C TRP A 243 -7.67 10.84 10.90
N SER A 244 -7.44 12.04 11.44
CA SER A 244 -8.10 13.25 10.96
C SER A 244 -7.81 13.52 9.48
N MET A 245 -6.56 13.34 9.04
CA MET A 245 -6.19 13.44 7.63
C MET A 245 -6.97 12.42 6.77
N PHE A 246 -7.10 11.18 7.24
CA PHE A 246 -7.88 10.14 6.56
C PHE A 246 -9.36 10.50 6.42
N GLU A 247 -10.01 10.98 7.47
CA GLU A 247 -11.42 11.37 7.43
C GLU A 247 -11.69 12.47 6.40
N HIS A 248 -10.79 13.46 6.31
CA HIS A 248 -10.91 14.53 5.31
C HIS A 248 -10.69 14.00 3.89
N ALA A 249 -9.72 13.10 3.69
CA ALA A 249 -9.51 12.45 2.40
C ALA A 249 -10.70 11.57 2.00
N LEU A 250 -11.29 10.83 2.94
CA LEU A 250 -12.52 10.05 2.74
C LEU A 250 -13.66 10.97 2.32
N LYS A 251 -13.86 12.09 3.03
CA LYS A 251 -14.92 13.03 2.70
C LYS A 251 -14.74 13.62 1.30
N LEU A 252 -13.50 14.01 0.94
CA LEU A 252 -13.18 14.48 -0.39
C LEU A 252 -13.44 13.40 -1.45
N TRP A 253 -13.00 12.17 -1.20
CA TRP A 253 -13.24 11.02 -2.08
C TRP A 253 -14.73 10.77 -2.30
N GLN A 254 -15.53 10.80 -1.23
CA GLN A 254 -16.98 10.59 -1.30
C GLN A 254 -17.66 11.68 -2.12
N LEU A 255 -17.28 12.95 -1.92
CA LEU A 255 -17.82 14.10 -2.67
C LEU A 255 -17.42 14.03 -4.15
N LYS A 256 -16.13 13.78 -4.44
CA LYS A 256 -15.60 13.64 -5.81
C LYS A 256 -16.31 12.52 -6.57
N ASN A 257 -16.55 11.39 -5.91
CA ASN A 257 -17.19 10.22 -6.50
C ASN A 257 -18.72 10.20 -6.36
N ARG A 258 -19.34 11.21 -5.71
CA ARG A 258 -20.77 11.23 -5.39
C ARG A 258 -21.26 9.90 -4.80
N TYR A 259 -20.49 9.33 -3.89
CA TYR A 259 -20.72 8.01 -3.33
C TYR A 259 -20.27 7.97 -1.87
N ALA A 260 -21.22 7.73 -0.98
CA ALA A 260 -21.00 7.63 0.46
C ALA A 260 -21.76 6.40 0.98
N PRO A 261 -21.18 5.19 0.84
CA PRO A 261 -21.82 3.99 1.36
C PRO A 261 -21.92 4.09 2.88
N LYS A 262 -23.08 3.72 3.42
CA LYS A 262 -23.23 3.54 4.86
C LYS A 262 -22.60 2.19 5.22
N ALA A 263 -21.75 2.15 6.22
CA ALA A 263 -21.45 0.88 6.88
C ALA A 263 -22.77 0.31 7.41
N MET A 264 -22.97 -1.02 7.32
CA MET A 264 -24.13 -1.63 7.98
C MET A 264 -24.04 -1.35 9.49
N PRO A 265 -25.18 -1.08 10.15
CA PRO A 265 -25.22 -0.78 11.59
C PRO A 265 -24.69 -1.92 12.45
#